data_AF-A0A836UEP8-F1
#
_entry.id   AF-A0A836UEP8-F1
#
_cell.length_a   1.000
_cell.length_b   1.000
_cell.length_c   1.000
_cell.angle_alpha   90.00
_cell.angle_beta   90.00
_cell.angle_gamma   90.00
#
_symmetry.space_group_name_H-M   'P 1'
#
loop_
_entity.id
_entity.type
_entity.pdbx_description
1 polymer ?
#
loop_
_entity_poly.entity_id
_entity_poly.type
_entity_poly.pdbx_seq_one_letter_code
_entity_poly.pdbx_strand_id
1 'polypeptide(L)' 'MKTTLQSVLTIALLSLGLSVSAQNRYLDDVFSAVTVTSDVTYATNISILPMLTGGVPGPASLKCDIYEPGGGVWD' A
#
# COMPACT_ATOMS: atom_id res chain seq x y z
N MET A 1 -14.67 15.40 -49.51
CA MET A 1 -15.65 15.89 -48.52
C MET A 1 -16.38 14.76 -47.81
N LYS A 2 -16.98 13.78 -48.50
CA LYS A 2 -17.66 12.64 -47.84
C LYS A 2 -16.75 11.81 -46.93
N THR A 3 -15.58 11.40 -47.44
CA THR A 3 -14.59 10.64 -46.66
C THR A 3 -13.99 11.45 -45.52
N THR A 4 -13.76 12.73 -45.74
CA THR A 4 -13.26 13.68 -44.73
C THR A 4 -14.25 13.83 -43.57
N LEU A 5 -15.54 13.99 -43.88
CA LEU A 5 -16.59 14.10 -42.87
C LEU A 5 -16.78 12.78 -42.10
N GLN A 6 -16.73 11.65 -42.81
CA GLN A 6 -16.77 10.31 -42.19
C GLN A 6 -15.59 10.09 -41.25
N SER A 7 -14.37 10.46 -41.65
CA SER A 7 -13.18 10.34 -40.80
C SER A 7 -13.28 11.19 -39.52
N VAL A 8 -13.76 12.44 -39.62
CA VAL A 8 -13.97 13.31 -38.45
C VAL A 8 -15.03 12.72 -37.52
N LEU A 9 -16.13 12.21 -38.08
CA LEU A 9 -17.20 11.59 -37.29
C LEU A 9 -16.70 10.33 -36.57
N THR A 10 -15.92 9.48 -37.24
CA THR A 10 -15.34 8.27 -36.64
C THR A 10 -14.40 8.62 -35.49
N ILE A 11 -13.54 9.62 -35.62
CA ILE A 11 -12.64 10.06 -34.54
C ILE A 11 -13.44 10.59 -33.35
N ALA A 12 -14.48 11.40 -33.62
CA ALA A 12 -15.36 11.92 -32.57
C ALA A 12 -16.07 10.77 -31.83
N LEU A 13 -16.61 9.78 -32.55
CA LEU A 13 -17.25 8.59 -31.97
C LEU A 13 -16.28 7.76 -31.13
N LEU A 14 -15.03 7.58 -31.58
CA LEU A 14 -13.99 6.89 -30.82
C LEU A 14 -13.65 7.63 -29.51
N SER A 15 -13.67 8.97 -29.52
CA SER A 15 -13.37 9.76 -28.32
C SER A 15 -14.45 9.71 -27.23
N LEU A 16 -15.70 9.38 -27.58
CA LEU A 16 -16.81 9.26 -26.62
C LEU A 16 -16.68 8.04 -25.69
N GLY A 17 -15.90 7.03 -26.09
CA GLY A 17 -15.67 5.81 -25.32
C GLY A 17 -14.41 5.82 -24.46
N LEU A 18 -13.60 6.87 -24.53
CA LEU A 18 -12.32 6.95 -23.79
C LEU A 18 -12.54 7.43 -22.36
N SER A 19 -13.25 6.65 -21.56
CA SER A 19 -13.17 6.78 -20.10
C SER A 19 -11.89 6.07 -19.63
N VAL A 20 -10.75 6.77 -19.69
CA VAL A 20 -9.50 6.29 -19.07
C VAL A 20 -9.65 6.48 -17.57
N SER A 21 -10.25 5.50 -16.90
CA SER A 21 -10.09 5.38 -15.45
C SER A 21 -8.65 4.93 -15.21
N ALA A 22 -7.74 5.88 -15.00
CA ALA A 22 -6.48 5.57 -14.37
C ALA A 22 -6.80 4.89 -13.03
N GLN A 23 -6.21 3.73 -12.76
CA GLN A 23 -6.42 3.04 -11.50
C GLN A 23 -5.73 3.85 -10.39
N ASN A 24 -6.50 4.59 -9.59
CA ASN A 24 -6.01 5.27 -8.38
C ASN A 24 -5.65 4.31 -7.24
N ARG A 25 -5.58 2.99 -7.51
CA ARG A 25 -5.36 1.92 -6.52
C ARG A 25 -4.13 2.13 -5.61
N TYR A 26 -3.15 2.91 -6.05
CA TYR A 26 -1.94 3.21 -5.28
C TYR A 26 -1.80 4.69 -4.89
N LEU A 27 -2.80 5.51 -5.21
CA LEU A 27 -2.83 6.94 -4.97
C LEU A 27 -3.79 7.29 -3.84
N ASP A 28 -4.79 6.45 -3.62
CA ASP A 28 -5.78 6.61 -2.57
C ASP A 28 -5.39 5.74 -1.37
N ASP A 29 -5.61 6.26 -0.16
CA ASP A 29 -5.44 5.48 1.06
C ASP A 29 -6.36 4.26 1.04
N VAL A 30 -5.80 3.08 1.33
CA VAL A 30 -6.57 1.82 1.38
C VAL A 30 -7.54 1.80 2.55
N PHE A 31 -7.22 2.50 3.64
CA PHE A 31 -8.03 2.62 4.84
C PHE A 31 -8.12 4.09 5.27
N SER A 32 -9.32 4.56 5.64
CA SER A 32 -9.55 5.94 6.09
C SER A 32 -8.97 6.24 7.47
N ALA A 33 -8.70 5.20 8.26
CA ALA A 33 -8.04 5.28 9.55
C ALA A 33 -7.19 4.03 9.79
N VAL A 34 -6.18 4.14 10.64
CA VAL A 34 -5.29 3.03 11.01
C VAL A 34 -5.06 3.04 12.51
N THR A 35 -5.26 1.90 13.16
CA THR A 35 -4.85 1.65 14.55
C THR A 35 -3.46 1.02 14.53
N VAL A 36 -2.53 1.56 15.34
CA VAL A 36 -1.16 1.05 15.43
C VAL A 36 -0.98 0.36 16.77
N THR A 37 -0.69 -0.94 16.74
CA THR A 37 -0.23 -1.69 17.91
C THR A 37 1.29 -1.80 17.85
N SER A 38 1.96 -0.98 18.65
CA SER A 38 3.42 -0.90 18.65
C SER A 38 4.11 -1.99 19.46
N ASP A 39 5.40 -2.19 19.18
CA ASP A 39 6.31 -3.02 19.99
C ASP A 39 5.93 -4.51 20.09
N VAL A 40 5.17 -5.03 19.12
CA VAL A 40 4.76 -6.44 19.08
C VAL A 40 5.96 -7.33 18.77
N THR A 41 6.22 -8.33 19.61
CA THR A 41 7.28 -9.31 19.34
C THR A 41 6.82 -10.26 18.24
N TYR A 42 7.47 -10.21 17.07
CA TYR A 42 7.11 -11.07 15.94
C TYR A 42 8.09 -12.24 15.74
N ALA A 43 9.31 -12.14 16.26
CA ALA A 43 10.33 -13.18 16.16
C ALA A 43 11.36 -13.06 17.28
N THR A 44 12.19 -14.10 17.42
CA THR A 44 13.38 -14.11 18.27
C THR A 44 14.57 -14.56 17.43
N ASN A 45 15.61 -13.74 17.38
CA ASN A 45 16.88 -14.06 16.72
C ASN A 45 18.01 -14.16 17.74
N ILE A 46 19.19 -14.64 17.32
CA ILE A 46 20.41 -14.54 18.13
C ILE A 46 21.08 -13.20 17.82
N SER A 47 21.29 -12.39 18.87
CA SER A 47 22.01 -11.12 18.80
C SER A 47 23.42 -11.27 19.36
N ILE A 48 24.35 -10.58 18.72
CA ILE A 48 25.74 -10.43 19.18
C ILE A 48 25.93 -9.24 20.15
N LEU A 49 24.90 -8.42 20.36
CA LEU A 49 24.97 -7.25 21.26
C LEU A 49 25.54 -7.55 22.66
N PRO A 50 25.21 -8.67 23.33
CA PRO A 50 25.77 -8.98 24.65
C PRO A 50 27.30 -9.07 24.66
N MET A 51 27.94 -9.37 23.51
CA MET A 51 29.39 -9.44 23.39
C MET A 51 30.07 -8.09 23.65
N LEU A 52 29.36 -6.96 23.45
CA LEU A 52 29.87 -5.62 23.76
C LEU A 52 30.14 -5.42 25.26
N THR A 53 29.54 -6.26 26.10
CA THR A 53 29.67 -6.24 27.57
C THR A 53 30.37 -7.48 28.14
N GLY A 54 31.06 -8.26 27.28
CA GLY A 54 31.74 -9.50 27.68
C GLY A 54 30.85 -10.74 27.79
N GLY A 55 29.58 -10.65 27.34
CA GLY A 55 28.67 -11.79 27.25
C GLY A 55 28.86 -12.63 25.98
N VAL A 56 28.05 -13.68 25.83
CA VAL A 56 27.98 -14.52 24.62
C VAL A 56 26.77 -14.14 23.75
N PRO A 57 26.75 -14.46 22.45
CA PRO A 57 25.55 -14.30 21.64
C PRO A 57 24.34 -14.96 22.29
N GLY A 58 23.20 -14.27 22.27
CA GLY A 58 22.01 -14.70 23.00
C GLY A 58 20.72 -14.28 22.29
N PRO A 59 19.57 -14.85 22.71
CA PRO A 59 18.29 -14.54 22.11
C PRO A 59 17.92 -13.05 22.30
N ALA A 60 17.37 -12.43 21.26
CA ALA A 60 16.85 -11.08 21.26
C ALA A 60 15.51 -11.05 20.52
N SER A 61 14.51 -10.45 21.16
CA SER A 61 13.19 -10.22 20.57
C SER A 61 13.29 -9.19 19.44
N LEU A 62 12.67 -9.51 18.31
CA LEU A 62 12.45 -8.59 17.22
C LEU A 62 11.03 -8.05 17.32
N LYS A 63 10.93 -6.73 17.26
CA LYS A 63 9.66 -6.01 17.39
C LYS A 63 9.24 -5.37 16.08
N CYS A 64 7.94 -5.31 15.86
CA CYS A 64 7.34 -4.54 14.79
C CYS A 64 6.11 -3.80 15.32
N ASP A 65 5.71 -2.78 14.55
CA ASP A 65 4.39 -2.19 14.70
C ASP A 65 3.42 -2.95 13.79
N ILE A 66 2.24 -3.26 14.32
CA ILE A 66 1.15 -3.86 13.57
C ILE A 66 0.14 -2.76 13.24
N TYR A 67 -0.12 -2.56 11.94
CA TYR A 67 -1.06 -1.59 11.41
C TYR A 67 -2.34 -2.31 11.03
N GLU A 68 -3.44 -1.94 11.69
CA GLU A 68 -4.75 -2.53 11.45
C GLU A 68 -5.70 -1.44 10.95
N PRO A 69 -6.64 -1.76 10.04
CA PRO A 69 -7.67 -0.80 9.64
C PRO A 69 -8.41 -0.27 10.87
N GLY A 70 -8.37 1.04 11.05
CA GLY A 70 -9.12 1.75 12.08
C GLY A 70 -10.55 2.02 11.61
N GLY A 71 -11.45 2.28 12.56
CA GLY A 71 -12.87 2.50 12.29
C GLY A 71 -13.69 1.26 12.60
N GLY A 72 -14.07 1.13 13.87
CA GLY A 72 -15.25 0.33 14.19
C GLY A 72 -16.45 1.03 13.56
N VAL A 73 -17.23 0.27 12.80
CA VAL A 73 -18.42 0.67 12.04
C VAL A 73 -18.11 1.14 10.61
N TRP A 74 -18.66 0.35 9.70
CA TRP A 74 -18.93 0.66 8.32
C TRP A 74 -19.89 1.86 8.22
N ASP A 75 -19.40 3.08 8.51
CA ASP A 75 -20.13 4.33 8.26
C ASP A 75 -19.50 5.11 7.10
#